data_AF-A0A432C3U1-F1
#
_entry.id   AF-A0A432C3U1-F1
#
_cell.length_a   1.000
_cell.length_b   1.000
_cell.length_c   1.000
_cell.angle_alpha   90.00
_cell.angle_beta   90.00
_cell.angle_gamma   90.00
#
_symmetry.space_group_name_H-M   'P 1'
#
loop_
_entity.id
_entity.type
_entity.pdbx_description
1 polymer ?
#
loop_
_entity_poly.entity_id
_entity_poly.type
_entity_poly.pdbx_seq_one_letter_code
_entity_poly.pdbx_strand_id
1 'polypeptide(L)'
;MSTNSLFTPFNLKTLNLKNRIVMAPMTRSFSPNGVPTDEVAAYYQKRAEGEVGLLLSEGTVINRPSSSNDANVPHFYGDQALIGWKRVIDEVHTAGGKMGPQIWHMGIMDNHQSGWIPPVPFEGPSGLNRPGFSNGTTMTTKDIENTILAFGQAAADAKRLGFDCIEIHGAHDYLIDQFFWEATNLRTDS
;
A
#
# COMPACT_ATOMS: atom_id res chain seq x y z
N MET A 1 -7.71 16.78 -29.61
CA MET A 1 -7.22 15.39 -29.46
C MET A 1 -8.43 14.51 -29.16
N SER A 2 -8.53 13.32 -29.75
CA SER A 2 -9.60 12.37 -29.44
C SER A 2 -9.30 11.64 -28.12
N THR A 3 -10.29 11.49 -27.26
CA THR A 3 -10.18 10.76 -25.98
C THR A 3 -10.49 9.27 -26.13
N ASN A 4 -10.80 8.79 -27.34
CA ASN A 4 -11.23 7.40 -27.59
C ASN A 4 -10.20 6.37 -27.10
N SER A 5 -8.91 6.69 -27.14
CA SER A 5 -7.83 5.80 -26.66
C SER A 5 -7.90 5.49 -25.16
N LEU A 6 -8.58 6.32 -24.36
CA LEU A 6 -8.78 6.06 -22.93
C LEU A 6 -9.80 4.94 -22.71
N PHE A 7 -10.76 4.77 -23.61
CA PHE A 7 -11.88 3.83 -23.49
C PHE A 7 -11.66 2.49 -24.20
N THR A 8 -10.49 2.28 -24.81
CA THR A 8 -10.14 0.99 -25.40
C THR A 8 -9.58 0.03 -24.36
N PRO A 9 -9.83 -1.29 -24.45
CA PRO A 9 -9.28 -2.28 -23.53
C PRO A 9 -7.74 -2.26 -23.43
N PHE A 10 -7.23 -2.75 -22.30
CA PHE A 10 -5.81 -2.98 -22.05
C PHE A 10 -5.61 -4.39 -21.48
N ASN A 11 -4.66 -5.14 -22.05
CA ASN A 11 -4.35 -6.50 -21.62
C ASN A 11 -2.85 -6.63 -21.36
N LEU A 12 -2.49 -7.15 -20.19
CA LEU A 12 -1.13 -7.45 -19.78
C LEU A 12 -1.10 -8.73 -18.95
N LYS A 13 -0.55 -9.81 -19.51
CA LYS A 13 -0.55 -11.14 -18.88
C LYS A 13 -1.98 -11.55 -18.49
N THR A 14 -2.27 -11.70 -17.21
CA THR A 14 -3.58 -12.06 -16.66
C THR A 14 -4.47 -10.86 -16.36
N LEU A 15 -3.93 -9.63 -16.40
CA LEU A 15 -4.66 -8.40 -16.13
C LEU A 15 -5.34 -7.94 -17.42
N ASN A 16 -6.67 -7.97 -17.43
CA ASN A 16 -7.49 -7.57 -18.56
C ASN A 16 -8.46 -6.49 -18.10
N LEU A 17 -8.29 -5.27 -18.62
CA LEU A 17 -9.03 -4.07 -18.21
C LEU A 17 -9.94 -3.61 -19.34
N LYS A 18 -11.17 -3.19 -18.99
CA LYS A 18 -12.18 -2.71 -19.95
C LYS A 18 -11.80 -1.37 -20.60
N ASN A 19 -10.94 -0.59 -19.96
CA ASN A 19 -10.43 0.70 -20.44
C ASN A 19 -9.07 1.02 -19.78
N ARG A 20 -8.49 2.18 -20.11
CA ARG A 20 -7.18 2.63 -19.61
C ARG A 20 -7.28 3.64 -18.46
N ILE A 21 -8.42 3.69 -17.79
CA ILE A 21 -8.65 4.60 -16.67
C ILE A 21 -8.29 3.82 -15.40
N VAL A 22 -7.29 4.31 -14.68
CA VAL A 22 -6.83 3.73 -13.42
C VAL A 22 -7.06 4.74 -12.31
N MET A 23 -7.69 4.31 -11.23
CA MET A 23 -7.75 5.10 -10.01
C MET A 23 -6.44 4.90 -9.24
N ALA A 24 -5.71 5.99 -9.03
CA ALA A 24 -4.48 5.96 -8.26
C ALA A 24 -4.76 5.71 -6.76
N PRO A 25 -3.76 5.16 -6.04
CA PRO A 25 -3.79 5.04 -4.58
C PRO A 25 -3.97 6.39 -3.90
N MET A 26 -4.98 6.50 -3.02
CA MET A 26 -5.23 7.72 -2.24
C MET A 26 -5.54 7.33 -0.81
N THR A 27 -4.57 7.46 0.10
CA THR A 27 -4.72 7.15 1.52
C THR A 27 -5.79 8.02 2.18
N ARG A 28 -6.72 7.36 2.87
CA ARG A 28 -7.92 8.03 3.40
C ARG A 28 -7.94 8.09 4.92
N SER A 29 -7.30 7.15 5.59
CA SER A 29 -7.35 7.01 7.05
C SER A 29 -8.76 6.72 7.60
N PHE A 30 -9.53 5.89 6.86
CA PHE A 30 -10.91 5.47 7.20
C PHE A 30 -11.00 3.99 7.58
N SER A 31 -9.90 3.38 8.03
CA SER A 31 -9.89 2.00 8.50
C SER A 31 -9.52 1.99 9.98
N PRO A 32 -10.48 2.17 10.91
CA PRO A 32 -10.19 2.26 12.34
C PRO A 32 -9.35 1.06 12.82
N ASN A 33 -8.23 1.35 13.49
CA ASN A 33 -7.25 0.35 13.93
C ASN A 33 -6.72 -0.54 12.78
N GLY A 34 -6.64 0.01 11.58
CA GLY A 34 -6.18 -0.66 10.37
C GLY A 34 -7.16 -1.67 9.76
N VAL A 35 -8.43 -1.69 10.18
CA VAL A 35 -9.43 -2.65 9.67
C VAL A 35 -10.37 -1.95 8.68
N PRO A 36 -10.42 -2.38 7.39
CA PRO A 36 -11.38 -1.87 6.43
C PRO A 36 -12.82 -2.14 6.85
N THR A 37 -13.68 -1.12 6.74
CA THR A 37 -15.11 -1.19 7.09
C THR A 37 -16.01 -1.33 5.86
N ASP A 38 -17.31 -1.41 6.09
CA ASP A 38 -18.35 -1.41 5.06
C ASP A 38 -18.29 -0.15 4.19
N GLU A 39 -17.98 1.00 4.80
CA GLU A 39 -17.80 2.27 4.08
C GLU A 39 -16.58 2.25 3.16
N VAL A 40 -15.51 1.53 3.54
CA VAL A 40 -14.35 1.31 2.69
C VAL A 40 -14.73 0.46 1.48
N ALA A 41 -15.51 -0.61 1.67
CA ALA A 41 -15.98 -1.47 0.60
C ALA A 41 -16.91 -0.72 -0.38
N ALA A 42 -17.94 -0.04 0.15
CA ALA A 42 -18.87 0.77 -0.62
C ALA A 42 -18.15 1.89 -1.42
N TYR A 43 -17.07 2.46 -0.87
CA TYR A 43 -16.28 3.46 -1.58
C TYR A 43 -15.65 2.90 -2.85
N TYR A 44 -15.03 1.71 -2.82
CA TYR A 44 -14.40 1.12 -4.01
C TYR A 44 -15.44 0.55 -4.97
N GLN A 45 -16.52 -0.07 -4.46
CA GLN A 45 -17.65 -0.52 -5.27
C GLN A 45 -18.17 0.63 -6.16
N LYS A 46 -18.40 1.80 -5.58
CA LYS A 46 -18.88 2.98 -6.32
C LYS A 46 -17.96 3.41 -7.48
N ARG A 47 -16.64 3.17 -7.38
CA ARG A 47 -15.72 3.48 -8.50
C ARG A 47 -15.71 2.38 -9.56
N ALA A 48 -15.92 1.13 -9.17
CA ALA A 48 -16.14 0.04 -10.12
C ALA A 48 -17.43 0.27 -10.94
N GLU A 49 -18.51 0.69 -10.27
CA GLU A 49 -19.79 1.09 -10.89
C GLU A 49 -19.63 2.31 -11.82
N GLY A 50 -18.72 3.22 -11.49
CA GLY A 50 -18.30 4.35 -12.34
C GLY A 50 -17.41 3.97 -13.52
N GLU A 51 -17.33 2.68 -13.85
CA GLU A 51 -16.60 2.11 -14.98
C GLU A 51 -15.08 2.33 -14.99
N VAL A 52 -14.43 2.57 -13.85
CA VAL A 52 -12.96 2.61 -13.79
C VAL A 52 -12.38 1.24 -14.21
N GLY A 53 -11.33 1.26 -15.03
CA GLY A 53 -10.69 0.07 -15.57
C GLY A 53 -9.96 -0.74 -14.50
N LEU A 54 -9.18 -0.06 -13.65
CA LEU A 54 -8.48 -0.65 -12.51
C LEU A 54 -8.53 0.28 -11.29
N LEU A 55 -8.87 -0.27 -10.14
CA LEU A 55 -8.78 0.40 -8.86
C LEU A 55 -7.50 -0.04 -8.16
N LEU A 56 -6.62 0.91 -7.84
CA LEU A 56 -5.59 0.65 -6.85
C LEU A 56 -6.10 1.15 -5.51
N SER A 57 -5.99 0.33 -4.46
CA SER A 57 -6.37 0.77 -3.12
C SER A 57 -5.52 1.94 -2.67
N GLU A 58 -5.92 2.59 -1.58
CA GLU A 58 -5.01 3.33 -0.72
C GLU A 58 -3.76 2.53 -0.32
N GLY A 59 -2.76 3.21 0.22
CA GLY A 59 -1.60 2.54 0.82
C GLY A 59 -2.05 1.62 1.95
N THR A 60 -1.65 0.35 1.86
CA THR A 60 -1.95 -0.69 2.85
C THR A 60 -0.66 -1.21 3.45
N VAL A 61 -0.52 -1.12 4.77
CA VAL A 61 0.76 -1.42 5.41
C VAL A 61 0.97 -2.92 5.58
N ILE A 62 2.20 -3.36 5.32
CA ILE A 62 2.62 -4.76 5.49
C ILE A 62 2.83 -5.11 6.98
N ASN A 63 2.99 -6.40 7.30
CA ASN A 63 3.19 -6.87 8.68
C ASN A 63 4.58 -6.53 9.22
N ARG A 64 4.82 -5.25 9.50
CA ARG A 64 6.02 -4.72 10.14
C ARG A 64 5.61 -3.70 11.22
N PRO A 65 6.22 -3.75 12.43
CA PRO A 65 5.78 -2.97 13.58
C PRO A 65 5.72 -1.45 13.41
N SER A 66 6.55 -0.86 12.56
CA SER A 66 6.61 0.59 12.31
C SER A 66 6.36 0.97 10.85
N SER A 67 5.59 0.13 10.15
CA SER A 67 5.21 0.36 8.75
C SER A 67 4.22 1.50 8.54
N SER A 68 3.53 1.95 9.59
CA SER A 68 2.56 3.05 9.55
C SER A 68 2.92 4.15 10.54
N ASN A 69 2.60 5.40 10.19
CA ASN A 69 2.56 6.52 11.12
C ASN A 69 1.12 6.90 11.55
N ASP A 70 0.09 6.23 11.05
CA ASP A 70 -1.31 6.51 11.35
C ASP A 70 -2.06 5.21 11.70
N ALA A 71 -2.80 5.22 12.81
CA ALA A 71 -3.60 4.10 13.30
C ALA A 71 -4.72 3.67 12.34
N ASN A 72 -5.16 4.58 11.46
CA ASN A 72 -6.32 4.38 10.62
C ASN A 72 -5.97 4.08 9.16
N VAL A 73 -4.67 3.97 8.85
CA VAL A 73 -4.18 3.39 7.60
C VAL A 73 -4.45 1.88 7.63
N PRO A 74 -5.08 1.30 6.61
CA PRO A 74 -5.44 -0.11 6.64
C PRO A 74 -4.22 -1.03 6.64
N HIS A 75 -4.30 -2.08 7.44
CA HIS A 75 -3.34 -3.18 7.41
C HIS A 75 -3.64 -4.10 6.23
N PHE A 76 -2.60 -4.68 5.63
CA PHE A 76 -2.73 -5.80 4.69
C PHE A 76 -2.14 -7.09 5.28
N TYR A 77 -2.51 -7.34 6.53
CA TYR A 77 -2.12 -8.51 7.32
C TYR A 77 -3.09 -8.69 8.49
N GLY A 78 -3.08 -9.88 9.09
CA GLY A 78 -3.95 -10.21 10.22
C GLY A 78 -5.39 -10.46 9.80
N ASP A 79 -6.05 -11.35 10.53
CA ASP A 79 -7.33 -11.93 10.08
C ASP A 79 -8.43 -10.89 9.92
N GLN A 80 -8.56 -9.95 10.86
CA GLN A 80 -9.61 -8.93 10.84
C GLN A 80 -9.50 -8.01 9.61
N ALA A 81 -8.30 -7.50 9.33
CA ALA A 81 -8.10 -6.61 8.19
C ALA A 81 -8.25 -7.37 6.86
N LEU A 82 -7.74 -8.61 6.78
CA LEU A 82 -7.87 -9.44 5.57
C LEU A 82 -9.32 -9.86 5.30
N ILE A 83 -10.15 -10.07 6.33
CA ILE A 83 -11.61 -10.26 6.18
C ILE A 83 -12.26 -8.99 5.61
N GLY A 84 -11.89 -7.81 6.13
CA GLY A 84 -12.34 -6.53 5.58
C GLY A 84 -11.96 -6.36 4.10
N TRP A 85 -10.71 -6.64 3.76
CA TRP A 85 -10.24 -6.59 2.37
C TRP A 85 -10.91 -7.62 1.47
N LYS A 86 -11.25 -8.81 1.99
CA LYS A 86 -12.02 -9.80 1.22
C LYS A 86 -13.38 -9.25 0.81
N ARG A 87 -14.06 -8.56 1.71
CA ARG A 87 -15.33 -7.89 1.40
C ARG A 87 -15.15 -6.80 0.34
N VAL A 88 -14.12 -5.98 0.47
CA VAL A 88 -13.83 -4.91 -0.51
C VAL A 88 -13.65 -5.49 -1.92
N ILE A 89 -12.81 -6.52 -2.09
CA ILE A 89 -12.57 -7.10 -3.42
C ILE A 89 -13.82 -7.80 -3.97
N ASP A 90 -14.62 -8.44 -3.12
CA ASP A 90 -15.88 -9.08 -3.52
C ASP A 90 -16.91 -8.08 -4.04
N GLU A 91 -17.07 -6.94 -3.36
CA GLU A 91 -17.99 -5.88 -3.80
C GLU A 91 -17.51 -5.23 -5.11
N VAL A 92 -16.20 -5.00 -5.25
CA VAL A 92 -15.61 -4.49 -6.51
C VAL A 92 -15.84 -5.45 -7.67
N HIS A 93 -15.61 -6.76 -7.47
CA HIS A 93 -15.83 -7.76 -8.50
C HIS A 93 -17.31 -7.93 -8.83
N THR A 94 -18.20 -7.84 -7.84
CA THR A 94 -19.67 -7.85 -8.04
C THR A 94 -20.10 -6.67 -8.92
N ALA A 95 -19.48 -5.50 -8.76
CA ALA A 95 -19.69 -4.33 -9.60
C ALA A 95 -18.95 -4.38 -10.96
N GLY A 96 -18.30 -5.50 -11.31
CA GLY A 96 -17.58 -5.67 -12.57
C GLY A 96 -16.28 -4.87 -12.67
N GLY A 97 -15.68 -4.52 -11.53
CA GLY A 97 -14.39 -3.83 -11.43
C GLY A 97 -13.19 -4.78 -11.34
N LYS A 98 -12.00 -4.20 -11.46
CA LYS A 98 -10.71 -4.84 -11.22
C LYS A 98 -9.96 -4.08 -10.16
N MET A 99 -9.22 -4.76 -9.29
CA MET A 99 -8.52 -4.09 -8.19
C MET A 99 -7.23 -4.79 -7.77
N GLY A 100 -6.28 -3.99 -7.29
CA GLY A 100 -5.10 -4.46 -6.57
C GLY A 100 -4.79 -3.58 -5.35
N PRO A 101 -4.20 -4.13 -4.28
CA PRO A 101 -3.73 -3.32 -3.18
C PRO A 101 -2.40 -2.64 -3.54
N GLN A 102 -2.22 -1.40 -3.09
CA GLN A 102 -0.89 -0.82 -2.98
C GLN A 102 -0.28 -1.25 -1.63
N ILE A 103 0.62 -2.23 -1.65
CA ILE A 103 1.30 -2.72 -0.45
C ILE A 103 2.51 -1.83 -0.13
N TRP A 104 2.65 -1.48 1.14
CA TRP A 104 3.40 -0.30 1.54
C TRP A 104 4.10 -0.46 2.89
N HIS A 105 5.23 0.23 3.03
CA HIS A 105 5.91 0.47 4.30
C HIS A 105 6.41 1.92 4.28
N MET A 106 5.98 2.73 5.26
CA MET A 106 6.26 4.16 5.26
C MET A 106 7.74 4.49 5.47
N GLY A 107 8.50 3.62 6.12
CA GLY A 107 9.90 3.89 6.43
C GLY A 107 10.01 4.91 7.54
N ILE A 108 11.05 5.74 7.52
CA ILE A 108 11.24 6.76 8.55
C ILE A 108 10.43 8.02 8.22
N MET A 109 9.43 8.31 9.05
CA MET A 109 8.49 9.43 8.87
C MET A 109 8.50 10.38 10.05
N ASP A 110 7.95 11.57 9.88
CA ASP A 110 7.56 12.41 11.00
C ASP A 110 6.36 11.79 11.73
N ASN A 111 6.26 12.07 13.04
CA ASN A 111 5.12 11.62 13.84
C ASN A 111 3.83 12.22 13.30
N HIS A 112 2.77 11.43 13.34
CA HIS A 112 1.47 11.90 12.86
C HIS A 112 0.90 12.97 13.80
N GLN A 113 0.22 13.95 13.19
CA GLN A 113 -0.32 15.12 13.90
C GLN A 113 -1.36 14.78 14.99
N SER A 114 -1.97 13.59 14.94
CA SER A 114 -2.88 13.12 16.00
C SER A 114 -2.17 12.73 17.30
N GLY A 115 -0.83 12.64 17.29
CA GLY A 115 -0.03 12.14 18.41
C GLY A 115 0.05 10.61 18.47
N TRP A 116 -0.58 9.89 17.55
CA TRP A 116 -0.37 8.45 17.41
C TRP A 116 1.06 8.18 16.94
N ILE A 117 1.69 7.17 17.53
CA ILE A 117 3.02 6.70 17.19
C ILE A 117 3.00 5.17 17.09
N PRO A 118 3.84 4.58 16.21
CA PRO A 118 4.03 3.14 16.19
C PRO A 118 4.60 2.63 17.54
N PRO A 119 4.41 1.34 17.85
CA PRO A 119 4.89 0.75 19.11
C PRO A 119 6.42 0.69 19.23
N VAL A 120 7.14 0.85 18.12
CA VAL A 120 8.60 0.92 18.06
C VAL A 120 9.00 2.07 17.13
N PRO A 121 10.23 2.62 17.23
CA PRO A 121 10.70 3.64 16.31
C PRO A 121 10.56 3.22 14.84
N PHE A 122 10.38 4.21 13.96
CA PHE A 122 10.42 3.96 12.52
C PHE A 122 11.75 3.38 12.09
N GLU A 123 11.71 2.53 11.06
CA GLU A 123 12.88 1.85 10.52
C GLU A 123 13.16 2.26 9.07
N GLY A 124 14.43 2.35 8.70
CA GLY A 124 14.86 2.68 7.34
C GLY A 124 16.34 2.42 7.11
N PRO A 125 16.89 2.85 5.96
CA PRO A 125 18.26 2.49 5.57
C PRO A 125 19.35 3.10 6.46
N SER A 126 19.16 4.31 7.01
CA SER A 126 20.20 4.99 7.81
C SER A 126 19.69 5.85 8.98
N GLY A 127 18.56 5.50 9.60
CA GLY A 127 18.02 6.26 10.74
C GLY A 127 17.58 7.70 10.41
N LEU A 128 17.68 8.12 9.15
CA LEU A 128 17.34 9.44 8.63
C LEU A 128 15.94 9.43 7.99
N ASN A 129 15.12 10.39 8.37
CA ASN A 129 13.90 10.72 7.62
C ASN A 129 14.26 11.60 6.41
N ARG A 130 15.13 12.59 6.64
CA ARG A 130 15.64 13.50 5.62
C ARG A 130 17.07 13.92 5.97
N PRO A 131 17.84 14.48 5.02
CA PRO A 131 19.23 14.84 5.26
C PRO A 131 19.39 15.74 6.49
N GLY A 132 20.26 15.32 7.42
CA GLY A 132 20.51 16.04 8.67
C GLY A 132 19.42 15.90 9.75
N PHE A 133 18.38 15.10 9.53
CA PHE A 133 17.32 14.85 10.52
C PHE A 133 17.09 13.36 10.74
N SER A 134 17.47 12.90 11.94
CA SER A 134 17.33 11.51 12.37
C SER A 134 16.26 11.38 13.44
N ASN A 135 15.32 10.46 13.22
CA ASN A 135 14.26 10.13 14.18
C ASN A 135 13.81 8.65 14.08
N GLY A 136 14.61 7.80 13.43
CA GLY A 136 14.34 6.37 13.29
C GLY A 136 15.57 5.51 13.53
N THR A 137 15.43 4.21 13.31
CA THR A 137 16.47 3.20 13.46
C THR A 137 16.96 2.72 12.10
N THR A 138 18.26 2.43 12.04
CA THR A 138 18.87 1.77 10.88
C THR A 138 18.50 0.31 10.87
N MET A 139 17.89 -0.15 9.78
CA MET A 139 17.57 -1.57 9.59
C MET A 139 18.84 -2.42 9.54
N THR A 140 18.83 -3.53 10.26
CA THR A 140 19.83 -4.59 10.07
C THR A 140 19.51 -5.40 8.82
N THR A 141 20.45 -6.23 8.34
CA THR A 141 20.16 -7.24 7.29
C THR A 141 18.95 -8.09 7.66
N LYS A 142 18.80 -8.43 8.95
CA LYS A 142 17.68 -9.24 9.40
C LYS A 142 16.34 -8.50 9.31
N ASP A 143 16.32 -7.20 9.58
CA ASP A 143 15.14 -6.38 9.41
C ASP A 143 14.74 -6.30 7.94
N ILE A 144 15.72 -6.13 7.04
CA ILE A 144 15.49 -6.08 5.60
C ILE A 144 14.90 -7.41 5.11
N GLU A 145 15.48 -8.54 5.50
CA GLU A 145 14.94 -9.88 5.20
C GLU A 145 13.48 -10.03 5.68
N ASN A 146 13.21 -9.63 6.92
CA ASN A 146 11.86 -9.72 7.49
C ASN A 146 10.87 -8.82 6.75
N THR A 147 11.30 -7.64 6.31
CA THR A 147 10.49 -6.73 5.50
C THR A 147 10.20 -7.29 4.12
N ILE A 148 11.18 -7.91 3.45
CA ILE A 148 10.97 -8.61 2.18
C ILE A 148 9.95 -9.73 2.34
N LEU A 149 10.07 -10.53 3.42
CA LEU A 149 9.09 -11.57 3.73
C LEU A 149 7.69 -11.00 3.98
N ALA A 150 7.59 -9.85 4.65
CA ALA A 150 6.31 -9.19 4.90
C ALA A 150 5.65 -8.66 3.62
N PHE A 151 6.41 -8.09 2.68
CA PHE A 151 5.91 -7.76 1.34
C PHE A 151 5.45 -9.01 0.57
N GLY A 152 6.25 -10.08 0.63
CA GLY A 152 5.91 -11.37 0.01
C GLY A 152 4.62 -11.97 0.56
N GLN A 153 4.43 -11.91 1.89
CA GLN A 153 3.22 -12.36 2.56
C GLN A 153 2.00 -11.53 2.13
N ALA A 154 2.11 -10.20 2.13
CA ALA A 154 1.02 -9.32 1.69
C ALA A 154 0.63 -9.60 0.22
N ALA A 155 1.60 -9.84 -0.66
CA ALA A 155 1.35 -10.23 -2.04
C ALA A 155 0.67 -11.61 -2.16
N ALA A 156 1.09 -12.59 -1.35
CA ALA A 156 0.48 -13.91 -1.29
C ALA A 156 -0.97 -13.84 -0.79
N ASP A 157 -1.24 -13.01 0.22
CA ASP A 157 -2.58 -12.77 0.74
C ASP A 157 -3.46 -12.06 -0.28
N ALA A 158 -2.94 -11.06 -1.01
CA ALA A 158 -3.70 -10.39 -2.07
C ALA A 158 -4.15 -11.40 -3.14
N LYS A 159 -3.25 -12.28 -3.58
CA LYS A 159 -3.58 -13.36 -4.51
C LYS A 159 -4.62 -14.32 -3.93
N ARG A 160 -4.47 -14.72 -2.67
CA ARG A 160 -5.37 -15.65 -1.98
C ARG A 160 -6.79 -15.07 -1.82
N LEU A 161 -6.90 -13.77 -1.56
CA LEU A 161 -8.19 -13.08 -1.44
C LEU A 161 -8.86 -12.83 -2.80
N GLY A 162 -8.11 -12.92 -3.90
CA GLY A 162 -8.63 -12.82 -5.27
C GLY A 162 -8.35 -11.49 -5.98
N PHE A 163 -7.46 -10.65 -5.47
CA PHE A 163 -7.08 -9.41 -6.17
C PHE A 163 -6.44 -9.69 -7.54
N ASP A 164 -6.69 -8.80 -8.49
CA ASP A 164 -6.28 -8.98 -9.90
C ASP A 164 -4.81 -8.62 -10.15
N CYS A 165 -4.24 -7.79 -9.30
CA CYS A 165 -2.83 -7.40 -9.30
C CYS A 165 -2.40 -6.92 -7.90
N ILE A 166 -1.13 -6.53 -7.77
CA ILE A 166 -0.61 -5.76 -6.65
C ILE A 166 0.21 -4.58 -7.18
N GLU A 167 0.34 -3.54 -6.38
CA GLU A 167 1.33 -2.48 -6.58
C GLU A 167 2.25 -2.43 -5.36
N ILE A 168 3.57 -2.39 -5.58
CA ILE A 168 4.56 -2.20 -4.51
C ILE A 168 4.89 -0.71 -4.44
N HIS A 169 4.64 -0.08 -3.29
CA HIS A 169 4.93 1.34 -3.14
C HIS A 169 6.44 1.59 -2.93
N GLY A 170 7.14 1.94 -4.01
CA GLY A 170 8.56 2.30 -4.01
C GLY A 170 8.86 3.74 -4.44
N ALA A 171 8.09 4.70 -3.92
CA ALA A 171 8.17 6.12 -4.28
C ALA A 171 7.77 6.99 -3.08
N HIS A 172 7.80 8.30 -3.25
CA HIS A 172 7.31 9.32 -2.30
C HIS A 172 8.05 9.33 -0.96
N ASP A 173 9.36 9.09 -0.97
CA ASP A 173 10.22 9.10 0.22
C ASP A 173 9.85 8.05 1.27
N TYR A 174 9.10 7.02 0.89
CA TYR A 174 8.80 5.87 1.76
C TYR A 174 9.91 4.82 1.71
N LEU A 175 9.81 3.76 2.51
CA LEU A 175 10.92 2.86 2.81
C LEU A 175 11.77 2.47 1.59
N ILE A 176 11.16 1.90 0.55
CA ILE A 176 11.90 1.45 -0.65
C ILE A 176 12.55 2.63 -1.36
N ASP A 177 11.88 3.77 -1.44
CA ASP A 177 12.43 4.99 -2.02
C ASP A 177 13.61 5.49 -1.18
N GLN A 178 13.48 5.51 0.15
CA GLN A 178 14.57 5.89 1.07
C GLN A 178 15.85 5.09 0.84
N PHE A 179 15.74 3.81 0.43
CA PHE A 179 16.90 2.98 0.06
C PHE A 179 17.56 3.42 -1.25
N PHE A 180 16.84 4.04 -2.19
CA PHE A 180 17.39 4.51 -3.46
C PHE A 180 18.06 5.89 -3.37
N TRP A 181 17.70 6.72 -2.39
CA TRP A 181 18.26 8.07 -2.27
C TRP A 181 19.53 8.11 -1.43
N GLU A 182 20.64 8.56 -2.02
CA GLU A 182 21.94 8.74 -1.33
C GLU A 182 21.86 9.64 -0.08
N ALA A 183 20.88 10.54 -0.05
CA ALA A 183 20.72 11.50 1.04
C ALA A 183 20.04 10.90 2.29
N THR A 184 19.32 9.77 2.15
CA THR A 184 18.67 9.02 3.23
C THR A 184 19.30 7.65 3.45
N ASN A 185 20.01 7.11 2.46
CA ASN A 185 20.75 5.86 2.53
C ASN A 185 22.27 6.13 2.55
N LEU A 186 22.85 6.13 3.75
CA LEU A 186 24.27 6.24 4.04
C LEU A 186 24.93 4.88 4.32
N ARG A 187 24.29 3.79 3.90
CA ARG A 187 24.81 2.45 4.11
C ARG A 187 26.09 2.23 3.30
N THR A 188 26.97 1.40 3.84
CA THR A 188 28.21 0.98 3.18
C THR A 188 28.25 -0.54 2.92
N ASP A 189 27.16 -1.23 3.25
CA ASP A 189 26.94 -2.65 2.95
C ASP A 189 26.07 -2.82 1.70
N SER A 190 25.83 -4.07 1.31
CA SER A 190 25.00 -4.48 0.16
C SER A 190 23.54 -4.72 0.54
#